data_AF-X1GB01-F1
#
_entry.id   AF-X1GB01-F1
#
_cell.length_a   1.000
_cell.length_b   1.000
_cell.length_c   1.000
_cell.angle_alpha   90.00
_cell.angle_beta   90.00
_cell.angle_gamma   90.00
#
_symmetry.space_group_name_H-M   'P 1'
#
loop_
_entity.id
_entity.type
_entity.pdbx_description
1 polymer ?
#
loop_
_entity_poly.entity_id
_entity_poly.type
_entity_poly.pdbx_seq_one_letter_code
_entity_poly.pdbx_strand_id
1 'polypeptide(L)' 'MTVSDPIADMLTRIRNAVMARHDFVLVPASRMKLSV' A
#
# COMPACT_ATOMS: atom_id res chain seq x y z
N MET A 1 7.54 4.18 14.27
CA MET A 1 7.88 3.93 12.85
C MET A 1 7.51 5.17 12.07
N THR A 2 8.49 5.94 11.62
CA THR A 2 8.27 7.06 10.70
C THR A 2 8.09 6.47 9.30
N VAL A 3 6.91 6.61 8.71
CA VAL A 3 6.67 6.21 7.31
C VAL A 3 7.38 7.22 6.43
N SER A 4 8.63 6.91 6.08
CA SER A 4 9.48 7.77 5.24
C SER A 4 9.09 7.71 3.77
N ASP A 5 8.42 6.65 3.34
CA ASP A 5 7.95 6.47 1.97
C ASP A 5 6.56 5.77 1.96
N PRO A 6 5.47 6.55 1.81
CA PRO A 6 4.12 6.01 1.74
C PRO A 6 3.86 5.10 0.53
N ILE A 7 4.64 5.22 -0.55
CA ILE A 7 4.49 4.40 -1.76
C ILE A 7 5.17 3.05 -1.54
N ALA A 8 6.39 3.04 -0.99
CA ALA A 8 7.08 1.79 -0.66
C ALA A 8 6.30 0.95 0.36
N ASP A 9 5.68 1.57 1.36
CA ASP A 9 4.79 0.88 2.31
C ASP A 9 3.56 0.28 1.60
N MET A 10 2.97 1.01 0.66
CA MET A 10 1.83 0.53 -0.12
C MET A 10 2.20 -0.68 -0.99
N LEU A 11 3.30 -0.61 -1.74
CA LEU A 11 3.78 -1.73 -2.56
C LEU A 11 4.09 -2.96 -1.71
N THR A 12 4.65 -2.75 -0.52
CA THR A 12 4.93 -3.84 0.43
C THR A 12 3.65 -4.53 0.90
N ARG A 13 2.59 -3.77 1.23
CA ARG A 13 1.28 -4.36 1.58
C ARG A 13 0.65 -5.13 0.43
N ILE A 14 0.71 -4.59 -0.80
CA ILE A 14 0.18 -5.26 -1.99
C ILE A 14 0.92 -6.58 -2.22
N ARG A 15 2.26 -6.57 -2.19
CA ARG A 15 3.06 -7.81 -2.34
C ARG A 15 2.65 -8.86 -1.32
N ASN A 16 2.54 -8.49 -0.05
CA ASN A 16 2.18 -9.43 1.01
C ASN A 16 0.78 -10.00 0.82
N ALA A 17 -0.17 -9.18 0.35
CA ALA A 17 -1.51 -9.62 0.05
C ALA A 17 -1.59 -10.57 -1.15
N VAL A 18 -0.82 -10.31 -2.21
CA VAL A 18 -0.70 -11.23 -3.36
C VAL A 18 -0.13 -12.58 -2.90
N MET A 19 0.89 -12.56 -2.04
CA MET A 19 1.47 -13.79 -1.48
C MET A 19 0.47 -14.56 -0.59
N ALA A 20 -0.38 -13.84 0.15
CA ALA A 20 -1.44 -14.41 0.97
C ALA A 20 -2.74 -14.72 0.21
N ARG A 21 -2.78 -14.47 -1.12
CA ARG A 21 -3.95 -14.65 -2.00
C ARG A 21 -5.20 -13.89 -1.54
N HIS A 22 -4.99 -12.66 -1.05
CA HIS A 22 -6.10 -11.75 -0.75
C HIS A 22 -6.56 -11.03 -2.02
N ASP A 23 -7.87 -10.98 -2.24
CA ASP A 23 -8.48 -10.33 -3.42
C ASP A 23 -8.43 -8.79 -3.36
N PHE A 24 -8.33 -8.22 -2.14
CA PHE A 24 -8.24 -6.77 -1.95
C PHE A 24 -7.37 -6.40 -0.74
N VAL A 25 -6.80 -5.19 -0.80
CA VAL A 25 -5.96 -4.62 0.27
C VAL A 25 -6.45 -3.22 0.60
N LEU A 26 -6.82 -2.99 1.86
CA LEU A 26 -7.13 -1.66 2.35
C LEU A 26 -5.84 -0.89 2.61
N VAL A 27 -5.66 0.22 1.88
CA VAL A 27 -4.54 1.14 2.04
C VAL A 27 -5.10 2.53 2.38
N PRO A 28 -4.57 3.24 3.39
CA PRO A 28 -5.09 4.55 3.78
C PRO A 28 -4.98 5.56 2.63
N ALA A 29 -6.05 6.29 2.32
CA ALA A 29 -6.03 7.29 1.26
C ALA A 29 -5.09 8.45 1.64
N SER A 30 -4.04 8.69 0.85
CA SER A 30 -3.24 9.91 0.92
C SER A 30 -3.50 10.74 -0.33
N ARG A 31 -3.41 12.07 -0.25
CA ARG A 31 -3.66 12.95 -1.42
C ARG A 31 -2.74 12.67 -2.61
N MET A 32 -1.57 12.06 -2.39
CA MET A 32 -0.70 11.55 -3.46
C MET A 32 -1.27 10.32 -4.19
N LYS A 33 -2.13 9.51 -3.55
CA LYS A 33 -2.72 8.29 -4.16
C LYS A 33 -3.81 8.58 -5.18
N LEU A 34 -4.32 9.81 -5.23
CA LEU A 34 -5.33 10.27 -6.20
C LEU A 34 -4.71 10.83 -7.49
N SER A 35 -3.39 11.03 -7.52
CA SER A 35 -2.71 11.75 -8.60
C SER A 35 -2.02 10.83 -9.62
N VAL A 36 -2.33 9.52 -9.58
CA VAL A 36 -1.91 8.50 -10.56
C VAL A 36 -3.15 7.88 -11.17
#